data_AF-A0A317LZA0-F1
#
_entry.id   AF-A0A317LZA0-F1
#
_cell.length_a   1.000
_cell.length_b   1.000
_cell.length_c   1.000
_cell.angle_alpha   90.00
_cell.angle_beta   90.00
_cell.angle_gamma   90.00
#
_symmetry.space_group_name_H-M   'P 1'
#
loop_
_entity.id
_entity.type
_entity.pdbx_description
1 polymer ?
#
loop_
_entity_poly.entity_id
_entity_poly.type
_entity_poly.pdbx_seq_one_letter_code
_entity_poly.pdbx_strand_id
1 'polypeptide(L)'
;MKKLLYPMFAIAIAFSTIIVSCSKDNEQDIVDNNPPPGGGGNNCDTANMQYTRDVLPIIQGNCYSCHGNGNVSGGVSLGNYTGVKTQADNGNLLHVINHDAGYPAMPQGGSKLSDCNINKIRSWINHGALNN
;
A
#
# COMPACT_ATOMS: atom_id res chain seq x y z
N MET A 1 66.43 -48.56 4.85
CA MET A 1 65.27 -49.17 4.16
C MET A 1 64.30 -49.70 5.19
N LYS A 2 63.13 -49.07 5.34
CA LYS A 2 61.83 -49.67 5.66
C LYS A 2 60.81 -48.53 5.71
N LYS A 3 59.78 -48.70 4.89
CA LYS A 3 58.85 -47.68 4.42
C LYS A 3 57.73 -47.49 5.45
N LEU A 4 57.24 -46.24 5.53
CA LEU A 4 55.92 -45.91 6.10
C LEU A 4 54.84 -46.74 5.40
N LEU A 5 53.80 -47.15 6.13
CA LEU A 5 52.43 -47.40 5.63
C LEU A 5 51.50 -47.54 6.86
N TYR A 6 50.81 -46.45 7.25
CA TYR A 6 49.64 -46.50 8.15
C TYR A 6 48.38 -46.43 7.29
N PRO A 7 47.41 -47.36 7.44
CA PRO A 7 46.22 -47.40 6.59
C PRO A 7 45.21 -46.33 7.00
N MET A 8 44.51 -45.86 5.98
CA MET A 8 43.36 -44.98 6.03
C MET A 8 42.32 -45.43 7.05
N PHE A 9 41.74 -44.48 7.79
CA PHE A 9 40.29 -44.29 7.91
C PHE A 9 40.04 -42.92 8.53
N ALA A 10 40.15 -41.89 7.69
CA ALA A 10 39.61 -40.58 8.00
C ALA A 10 38.10 -40.62 7.74
N ILE A 11 37.30 -40.62 8.80
CA ILE A 11 35.90 -40.20 8.72
C ILE A 11 35.80 -38.93 9.57
N ALA A 12 36.09 -37.82 8.92
CA ALA A 12 35.81 -36.49 9.42
C ALA A 12 34.29 -36.30 9.34
N ILE A 13 33.61 -36.35 10.49
CA ILE A 13 32.20 -35.95 10.59
C ILE A 13 32.19 -34.42 10.61
N ALA A 14 32.12 -33.83 9.42
CA ALA A 14 31.82 -32.41 9.23
C ALA A 14 30.32 -32.19 9.47
N PHE A 15 29.93 -31.97 10.72
CA PHE A 15 28.59 -31.50 11.06
C PHE A 15 28.59 -29.96 11.04
N SER A 16 28.53 -29.40 9.84
CA SER A 16 28.17 -27.98 9.65
C SER A 16 26.68 -27.81 9.90
N THR A 17 26.29 -27.49 11.13
CA THR A 17 24.98 -26.92 11.43
C THR A 17 25.11 -25.43 11.63
N ILE A 18 24.89 -24.71 10.53
CA ILE A 18 24.63 -23.28 10.52
C ILE A 18 23.13 -23.15 10.81
N ILE A 19 22.77 -22.67 12.00
CA ILE A 19 21.53 -21.91 12.18
C ILE A 19 21.83 -20.68 13.02
N VAL A 20 22.18 -19.62 12.31
CA VAL A 20 22.01 -18.24 12.78
C VAL A 20 20.50 -18.05 12.95
N SER A 21 20.02 -18.15 14.19
CA SER A 21 18.69 -17.67 14.53
C SER A 21 18.86 -16.30 15.15
N CYS A 22 18.69 -15.25 14.34
CA CYS A 22 18.40 -13.93 14.85
C CYS A 22 17.04 -14.00 15.55
N SER A 23 17.02 -13.86 16.86
CA SER A 23 15.83 -13.34 17.54
C SER A 23 15.59 -11.95 16.95
N LYS A 24 14.53 -11.78 16.16
CA LYS A 24 14.01 -10.45 15.91
C LYS A 24 13.38 -10.03 17.22
N ASP A 25 14.08 -9.19 17.97
CA ASP A 25 13.46 -8.40 19.01
C ASP A 25 12.46 -7.50 18.29
N ASN A 26 11.17 -7.83 18.39
CA ASN A 26 10.12 -6.85 18.13
C ASN A 26 10.14 -5.87 19.30
N GLU A 27 11.06 -4.91 19.20
CA GLU A 27 10.95 -3.64 19.88
C GLU A 27 9.54 -3.12 19.60
N GLN A 28 8.74 -3.12 20.65
CA GLN A 28 7.53 -2.34 20.71
C GLN A 28 7.98 -0.90 20.66
N ASP A 29 8.26 -0.40 19.45
CA ASP A 29 8.31 1.02 19.22
C ASP A 29 6.96 1.55 19.72
N ILE A 30 7.02 2.29 20.83
CA ILE A 30 6.00 3.27 21.14
C ILE A 30 6.16 4.35 20.06
N VAL A 31 5.72 4.01 18.85
CA VAL A 31 5.45 4.98 17.80
C VAL A 31 4.11 5.58 18.14
N ASP A 32 4.15 6.87 18.42
CA ASP A 32 3.01 7.73 18.59
C ASP A 32 1.89 7.37 17.61
N ASN A 33 0.71 7.11 18.15
CA ASN A 33 -0.50 6.70 17.42
C ASN A 33 -1.12 7.84 16.60
N ASN A 34 -0.31 8.59 15.85
CA ASN A 34 -0.82 9.47 14.82
C ASN A 34 -0.02 9.29 13.53
N PRO A 35 -0.25 8.19 12.78
CA PRO A 35 0.23 8.12 11.41
C PRO A 35 -0.33 9.32 10.62
N PRO A 36 0.46 9.96 9.74
CA PRO A 36 -0.08 10.93 8.80
C PRO A 36 -1.26 10.29 8.03
N PRO A 37 -2.29 11.06 7.61
CA PRO A 37 -3.43 10.50 6.90
C PRO A 37 -2.92 9.90 5.58
N GLY A 38 -2.72 8.57 5.55
CA GLY A 38 -2.05 7.86 4.45
C GLY A 38 -0.94 6.89 4.86
N GLY A 39 -0.78 6.58 6.16
CA GLY A 39 0.23 5.65 6.68
C GLY A 39 0.18 4.24 6.10
N GLY A 40 1.21 3.90 5.32
CA GLY A 40 1.53 2.54 4.91
C GLY A 40 2.03 1.72 6.10
N GLY A 41 1.23 0.76 6.53
CA GLY A 41 1.76 -0.46 7.13
C GLY A 41 2.37 -1.32 6.03
N ASN A 42 3.45 -2.05 6.33
CA ASN A 42 4.22 -2.86 5.38
C ASN A 42 3.42 -4.02 4.72
N ASN A 43 2.12 -4.10 4.95
CA ASN A 43 1.16 -4.86 4.17
C ASN A 43 0.02 -3.93 3.74
N CYS A 44 -0.16 -3.77 2.44
CA CYS A 44 -1.32 -3.09 1.89
C CYS A 44 -2.53 -4.02 1.93
N ASP A 45 -3.25 -4.02 3.06
CA ASP A 45 -4.51 -4.76 3.15
C ASP A 45 -5.57 -4.09 2.26
N THR A 46 -6.17 -4.91 1.41
CA THR A 46 -7.21 -4.53 0.43
C THR A 46 -8.44 -5.41 0.57
N ALA A 47 -8.52 -6.27 1.59
CA ALA A 47 -9.69 -7.07 1.89
C ALA A 47 -10.77 -6.23 2.60
N ASN A 48 -12.04 -6.50 2.30
CA ASN A 48 -13.19 -5.91 3.00
C ASN A 48 -13.14 -4.36 3.10
N MET A 49 -12.77 -3.70 2.00
CA MET A 49 -12.69 -2.24 1.93
C MET A 49 -14.04 -1.59 2.24
N GLN A 50 -14.01 -0.61 3.13
CA GLN A 50 -15.14 0.21 3.51
C GLN A 50 -14.92 1.65 3.06
N TYR A 51 -15.95 2.28 2.49
CA TYR A 51 -15.84 3.65 2.00
C TYR A 51 -15.43 4.59 3.12
N THR A 52 -16.14 4.57 4.24
CA THR A 52 -15.93 5.54 5.33
C THR A 52 -14.57 5.34 6.01
N ARG A 53 -14.15 4.10 6.20
CA ARG A 53 -12.91 3.77 6.94
C ARG A 53 -11.65 3.85 6.07
N ASP A 54 -11.70 3.35 4.83
CA ASP A 54 -10.49 3.09 4.06
C ASP A 54 -10.32 4.05 2.86
N VAL A 55 -11.42 4.47 2.23
CA VAL A 55 -11.38 5.28 1.00
C VAL A 55 -11.51 6.77 1.31
N LEU A 56 -12.49 7.14 2.12
CA LEU A 56 -12.78 8.53 2.44
C LEU A 56 -11.57 9.29 3.01
N PRO A 57 -10.73 8.73 3.92
CA PRO A 57 -9.53 9.40 4.38
C PRO A 57 -8.51 9.69 3.26
N ILE A 58 -8.42 8.81 2.26
CA ILE A 58 -7.55 9.02 1.08
C ILE A 58 -8.09 10.18 0.25
N ILE A 59 -9.40 10.21 -0.02
CA ILE A 59 -10.03 11.30 -0.79
C ILE A 59 -9.91 12.63 -0.04
N GLN A 60 -10.15 12.64 1.27
CA GLN A 60 -10.01 13.82 2.12
C GLN A 60 -8.59 14.37 2.12
N GLY A 61 -7.60 13.50 2.31
CA GLY A 61 -6.20 13.91 2.41
C GLY A 61 -5.58 14.39 1.10
N ASN A 62 -6.07 13.89 -0.05
CA ASN A 62 -5.40 14.10 -1.34
C ASN A 62 -6.22 14.92 -2.36
N CYS A 63 -7.54 15.06 -2.16
CA CYS A 63 -8.42 15.62 -3.20
C CYS A 63 -9.23 16.83 -2.74
N TYR A 64 -9.50 16.98 -1.44
CA TYR A 64 -10.48 17.94 -0.95
C TYR A 64 -10.08 19.41 -1.11
N SER A 65 -8.80 19.71 -1.27
CA SER A 65 -8.31 21.08 -1.52
C SER A 65 -8.92 21.70 -2.77
N CYS A 66 -9.26 20.90 -3.79
CA CYS A 66 -9.83 21.38 -5.06
C CYS A 66 -11.20 20.76 -5.40
N HIS A 67 -11.50 19.57 -4.87
CA HIS A 67 -12.70 18.81 -5.20
C HIS A 67 -13.62 18.54 -3.99
N GLY A 68 -13.33 19.10 -2.81
CA GLY A 68 -14.09 18.88 -1.59
C GLY A 68 -14.69 20.16 -1.00
N ASN A 69 -15.59 20.00 -0.04
CA ASN A 69 -16.14 21.10 0.79
C ASN A 69 -16.72 22.28 -0.03
N GLY A 70 -17.39 21.99 -1.15
CA GLY A 70 -17.96 23.00 -2.04
C GLY A 70 -17.01 23.51 -3.13
N ASN A 71 -15.72 23.16 -3.07
CA ASN A 71 -14.79 23.37 -4.19
C ASN A 71 -15.03 22.29 -5.25
N VAL A 72 -15.23 22.73 -6.49
CA VAL A 72 -15.59 21.87 -7.63
C VAL A 72 -14.72 22.19 -8.84
N SER A 73 -13.40 22.23 -8.65
CA SER A 73 -12.47 22.44 -9.75
C SER A 73 -12.71 21.43 -10.88
N GLY A 74 -12.72 21.90 -12.13
CA GLY A 74 -13.03 21.05 -13.29
C GLY A 74 -14.46 20.48 -13.30
N GLY A 75 -15.38 21.02 -12.50
CA GLY A 75 -16.76 20.53 -12.39
C GLY A 75 -16.90 19.22 -11.62
N VAL A 76 -15.84 18.73 -10.97
CA VAL A 76 -15.83 17.48 -10.22
C VAL A 76 -15.99 17.75 -8.73
N SER A 77 -17.02 17.15 -8.13
CA SER A 77 -17.27 17.18 -6.68
C SER A 77 -17.02 15.80 -6.07
N LEU A 78 -16.15 15.73 -5.07
CA LEU A 78 -15.80 14.54 -4.30
C LEU A 78 -16.17 14.69 -2.81
N GLY A 79 -16.89 15.77 -2.45
CA GLY A 79 -17.23 16.09 -1.06
C GLY A 79 -18.26 15.17 -0.40
N ASN A 80 -18.81 14.21 -1.15
CA ASN A 80 -19.70 13.17 -0.65
C ASN A 80 -19.54 11.86 -1.43
N TYR A 81 -20.10 10.79 -0.89
CA TYR A 81 -20.07 9.46 -1.50
C TYR A 81 -20.57 9.45 -2.94
N THR A 82 -21.70 10.10 -3.24
CA THR A 82 -22.28 10.10 -4.59
C THR A 82 -21.32 10.69 -5.64
N GLY A 83 -20.61 11.77 -5.28
CA GLY A 83 -19.61 12.39 -6.14
C GLY A 83 -18.40 11.49 -6.39
N VAL A 84 -17.89 10.86 -5.33
CA VAL A 84 -16.79 9.87 -5.45
C VAL A 84 -17.23 8.67 -6.28
N LYS A 85 -18.41 8.12 -6.02
CA LYS A 85 -18.97 6.98 -6.75
C LYS A 85 -19.16 7.30 -8.23
N THR A 86 -19.61 8.51 -8.57
CA THR A 86 -19.76 8.92 -9.97
C THR A 86 -18.43 8.84 -10.72
N GLN A 87 -17.33 9.30 -10.11
CA GLN A 87 -15.99 9.22 -10.72
C GLN A 87 -15.39 7.81 -10.68
N ALA A 88 -15.80 6.98 -9.73
CA ALA A 88 -15.43 5.56 -9.72
C ALA A 88 -16.13 4.80 -10.86
N ASP A 89 -17.44 4.98 -11.00
CA ASP A 89 -18.28 4.25 -11.97
C ASP A 89 -17.92 4.61 -13.42
N ASN A 90 -17.51 5.85 -13.68
CA ASN A 90 -17.08 6.28 -15.01
C ASN A 90 -15.58 6.00 -15.29
N GLY A 91 -14.86 5.39 -14.34
CA GLY A 91 -13.44 5.03 -14.45
C GLY A 91 -12.45 6.19 -14.24
N ASN A 92 -12.91 7.44 -14.24
CA ASN A 92 -12.03 8.60 -14.16
C ASN A 92 -11.16 8.59 -12.90
N LEU A 93 -11.74 8.21 -11.76
CA LEU A 93 -11.03 8.22 -10.48
C LEU A 93 -9.75 7.39 -10.55
N LEU A 94 -9.78 6.19 -11.13
CA LEU A 94 -8.59 5.35 -11.24
C LEU A 94 -7.58 5.91 -12.26
N HIS A 95 -8.05 6.38 -13.41
CA HIS A 95 -7.15 6.92 -14.43
C HIS A 95 -6.37 8.14 -13.96
N VAL A 96 -7.05 9.09 -13.29
CA VAL A 96 -6.41 10.34 -12.84
C VAL A 96 -5.45 10.13 -11.68
N ILE A 97 -5.73 9.20 -10.75
CA ILE A 97 -4.81 8.90 -9.63
C ILE A 97 -3.66 7.97 -10.04
N ASN A 98 -3.82 7.19 -11.12
CA ASN A 98 -2.77 6.35 -11.67
C ASN A 98 -1.84 7.12 -12.63
N HIS A 99 -2.21 8.36 -12.98
CA HIS A 99 -1.52 9.21 -13.97
C HIS A 99 -1.48 8.54 -15.36
N ASP A 100 -2.61 7.96 -15.76
CA ASP A 100 -2.71 7.31 -17.07
C ASP A 100 -2.61 8.33 -18.21
N ALA A 101 -1.96 7.91 -19.30
CA ALA A 101 -1.83 8.75 -20.49
C ALA A 101 -3.21 9.14 -21.05
N GLY A 102 -3.40 10.41 -21.37
CA GLY A 102 -4.68 10.95 -21.86
C GLY A 102 -5.63 11.45 -20.77
N TYR A 103 -5.26 11.31 -19.49
CA TYR A 103 -6.02 11.85 -18.35
C TYR A 103 -5.20 12.92 -17.61
N PRO A 104 -5.85 13.93 -17.00
CA PRO A 104 -5.16 14.88 -16.16
C PRO A 104 -4.63 14.17 -14.91
N ALA A 105 -3.34 14.29 -14.64
CA ALA A 105 -2.71 13.70 -13.47
C ALA A 105 -3.21 14.40 -12.18
N MET A 106 -3.73 13.60 -11.25
CA MET A 106 -4.19 14.07 -9.95
C MET A 106 -3.39 13.42 -8.80
N PRO A 107 -3.08 14.15 -7.72
CA PRO A 107 -3.36 15.57 -7.48
C PRO A 107 -2.60 16.49 -8.44
N GLN A 108 -3.23 17.59 -8.86
CA GLN A 108 -2.66 18.48 -9.88
C GLN A 108 -1.34 19.11 -9.40
N GLY A 109 -0.26 18.92 -10.15
CA GLY A 109 1.07 19.38 -9.78
C GLY A 109 1.69 18.65 -8.58
N GLY A 110 1.02 17.61 -8.08
CA GLY A 110 1.48 16.75 -6.99
C GLY A 110 2.05 15.42 -7.49
N SER A 111 2.65 14.68 -6.56
CA SER A 111 3.10 13.31 -6.83
C SER A 111 1.91 12.36 -7.00
N LYS A 112 2.11 11.29 -7.77
CA LYS A 112 1.18 10.15 -7.83
C LYS A 112 0.92 9.61 -6.43
N LEU A 113 -0.31 9.19 -6.14
CA LEU A 113 -0.62 8.47 -4.91
C LEU A 113 0.27 7.21 -4.79
N SER A 114 0.51 6.79 -3.55
CA SER A 114 1.19 5.52 -3.30
C SER A 114 0.40 4.37 -3.93
N ASP A 115 1.11 3.34 -4.39
CA ASP A 115 0.46 2.19 -5.00
C ASP A 115 -0.53 1.52 -4.03
N CYS A 116 -0.27 1.57 -2.72
CA CYS A 116 -1.22 1.05 -1.74
C CYS A 116 -2.53 1.85 -1.69
N ASN A 117 -2.48 3.18 -1.70
CA ASN A 117 -3.69 4.01 -1.72
C ASN A 117 -4.50 3.76 -3.00
N ILE A 118 -3.82 3.64 -4.15
CA ILE A 118 -4.46 3.30 -5.42
C ILE A 118 -5.09 1.89 -5.33
N ASN A 119 -4.40 0.91 -4.75
CA ASN A 119 -4.90 -0.46 -4.61
C ASN A 119 -6.12 -0.55 -3.68
N LYS A 120 -6.16 0.22 -2.59
CA LYS A 120 -7.34 0.32 -1.71
C LYS A 120 -8.56 0.86 -2.46
N ILE A 121 -8.39 1.97 -3.19
CA ILE A 121 -9.46 2.55 -4.02
C ILE A 121 -9.90 1.54 -5.08
N ARG A 122 -8.95 0.91 -5.79
CA ARG A 122 -9.25 -0.11 -6.81
C ARG A 122 -10.03 -1.29 -6.24
N SER A 123 -9.63 -1.83 -5.09
CA SER A 123 -10.33 -2.94 -4.44
C SER A 123 -11.75 -2.55 -4.04
N TRP A 124 -11.94 -1.37 -3.46
CA TRP A 124 -13.28 -0.85 -3.15
C TRP A 124 -14.16 -0.72 -4.39
N ILE A 125 -13.63 -0.20 -5.50
CA ILE A 125 -14.36 -0.10 -6.78
C ILE A 125 -14.74 -1.50 -7.30
N ASN A 126 -13.78 -2.43 -7.30
CA ASN A 126 -14.00 -3.81 -7.76
C ASN A 126 -15.05 -4.55 -6.92
N HIS A 127 -15.24 -4.17 -5.66
CA HIS A 127 -16.29 -4.70 -4.78
C HIS A 127 -17.59 -3.88 -4.81
N GLY A 128 -17.82 -3.10 -5.87
CA GLY A 128 -19.09 -2.41 -6.12
C GLY A 128 -19.16 -0.99 -5.55
N ALA A 129 -18.04 -0.44 -5.10
CA ALA A 129 -17.93 0.93 -4.60
C ALA A 129 -18.98 1.24 -3.52
N LEU A 130 -19.19 0.34 -2.56
CA LEU A 130 -20.26 0.40 -1.55
C LEU A 130 -20.12 1.60 -0.60
N ASN A 131 -21.25 2.14 -0.13
CA ASN A 131 -21.30 3.15 0.94
C ASN A 131 -21.41 2.47 2.31
N ASN A 132 -20.28 2.09 2.90
CA ASN A 132 -20.21 1.33 4.14
C ASN A 132 -19.11 1.82 5.09
#